data_AF-A0A315XFQ2-F1
#
_entry.id   AF-A0A315XFQ2-F1
#
_cell.length_a   1.000
_cell.length_b   1.000
_cell.length_c   1.000
_cell.angle_alpha   90.00
_cell.angle_beta   90.00
_cell.angle_gamma   90.00
#
_symmetry.space_group_name_H-M   'P 1'
#
loop_
_entity.id
_entity.type
_entity.pdbx_description
1 polymer ?
#
loop_
_entity_poly.entity_id
_entity_poly.type
_entity_poly.pdbx_seq_one_letter_code
_entity_poly.pdbx_strand_id
1 'polypeptide(L)'
;MAVAKTEGWKAKVWYNLVAPDMFGKSNIGETIADEPEKLIGRNIEVTLGELTNDLSKQNTKLILKIDRVGGDSAYTKYMGHQLTQDYLRSLVKRETSSVETNVSVKTRDGYTIRVKPSCFTIKRARENQVKAIRQIMNNVIEGRAKEMDMEQFVQDVVTGKLSASIYHDVKPIYPLRRVEIRKTEIEAEPIAS
;
A
#
# COMPACT_ATOMS: atom_id res chain seq x y z
N MET A 1 49.20 9.84 13.41
CA MET A 1 48.88 9.82 11.97
C MET A 1 47.50 10.45 11.81
N ALA A 2 47.41 11.60 11.14
CA ALA A 2 46.13 12.24 10.86
C ALA A 2 45.38 11.35 9.86
N VAL A 3 44.27 10.76 10.29
CA VAL A 3 43.35 10.07 9.39
C VAL A 3 42.79 11.16 8.46
N ALA A 4 43.27 11.17 7.22
CA ALA A 4 42.73 12.05 6.20
C ALA A 4 41.22 11.79 6.13
N LYS A 5 40.44 12.82 6.41
CA LYS A 5 38.98 12.79 6.34
C LYS A 5 38.62 12.68 4.87
N THR A 6 38.59 11.45 4.34
CA THR A 6 38.24 11.17 2.95
C THR A 6 36.89 11.82 2.66
N GLU A 7 36.84 12.62 1.61
CA GLU A 7 35.68 13.44 1.26
C GLU A 7 34.39 12.62 1.29
N GLY A 8 33.37 13.12 2.00
CA GLY A 8 32.17 12.35 2.35
C GLY A 8 31.33 11.84 1.18
N TRP A 9 31.62 12.23 -0.07
CA TRP A 9 31.00 11.63 -1.25
C TRP A 9 31.76 10.39 -1.76
N LYS A 10 33.10 10.39 -1.67
CA LYS A 10 33.95 9.29 -2.16
C LYS A 10 33.92 8.06 -1.24
N ALA A 11 33.49 8.24 0.01
CA ALA A 11 33.32 7.16 0.98
C ALA A 11 32.00 6.37 0.80
N LYS A 12 31.11 6.83 -0.08
CA LYS A 12 29.79 6.26 -0.28
C LYS A 12 29.79 5.11 -1.29
N VAL A 13 29.03 4.07 -0.97
CA VAL A 13 28.80 2.92 -1.83
C VAL A 13 27.34 2.90 -2.29
N TRP A 14 27.13 2.46 -3.53
CA TRP A 14 25.80 2.26 -4.12
C TRP A 14 25.30 0.86 -3.81
N TYR A 15 24.03 0.78 -3.42
CA TYR A 15 23.34 -0.45 -3.07
C TYR A 15 22.10 -0.61 -3.92
N ASN A 16 21.89 -1.81 -4.46
CA ASN A 16 20.70 -2.16 -5.24
C ASN A 16 19.50 -2.41 -4.31
N LEU A 17 18.35 -1.85 -4.62
CA LEU A 17 17.11 -2.01 -3.87
C LEU A 17 16.27 -3.13 -4.46
N VAL A 18 16.08 -4.20 -3.70
CA VAL A 18 15.32 -5.37 -4.14
C VAL A 18 13.92 -5.32 -3.53
N ALA A 19 12.91 -5.46 -4.39
CA ALA A 19 11.52 -5.55 -4.00
C ALA A 19 11.23 -6.80 -3.15
N PRO A 20 10.20 -6.78 -2.29
CA PRO A 20 9.77 -7.97 -1.57
C PRO A 20 9.31 -9.08 -2.53
N ASP A 21 9.36 -10.34 -2.07
CA ASP A 21 9.03 -11.55 -2.83
C ASP A 21 7.65 -11.47 -3.51
N MET A 22 6.67 -10.87 -2.83
CA MET A 22 5.31 -10.67 -3.33
C MET A 22 5.20 -9.82 -4.60
N PHE A 23 6.24 -9.03 -4.92
CA PHE A 23 6.32 -8.19 -6.12
C PHE A 23 7.39 -8.70 -7.12
N GLY A 24 7.87 -9.94 -6.97
CA GLY A 24 8.73 -10.60 -7.95
C GLY A 24 10.23 -10.33 -7.83
N LYS A 25 10.71 -9.82 -6.67
CA LYS A 25 12.14 -9.53 -6.41
C LYS A 25 12.82 -8.69 -7.49
N SER A 26 12.08 -7.77 -8.11
CA SER A 26 12.63 -6.87 -9.11
C SER A 26 13.58 -5.86 -8.45
N ASN A 27 14.58 -5.41 -9.22
CA ASN A 27 15.40 -4.29 -8.83
C ASN A 27 14.59 -3.00 -9.02
N ILE A 28 14.41 -2.26 -7.94
CA ILE A 28 13.60 -1.05 -7.85
C ILE A 28 14.43 0.17 -8.25
N GLY A 29 15.72 0.15 -7.93
CA GLY A 29 16.62 1.28 -8.08
C GLY A 29 17.83 1.14 -7.16
N GLU A 30 18.54 2.25 -6.96
CA GLU A 30 19.77 2.27 -6.18
C GLU A 30 19.69 3.30 -5.06
N THR A 31 20.33 2.99 -3.94
CA THR A 31 20.47 3.92 -2.80
C THR A 31 21.92 4.00 -2.40
N ILE A 32 22.31 5.15 -1.86
CA ILE A 32 23.70 5.43 -1.50
C ILE A 32 23.84 5.53 0.02
N ALA A 33 24.87 4.88 0.56
CA ALA A 33 25.23 4.97 1.98
C ALA A 33 26.72 4.79 2.22
N ASP A 34 27.22 5.39 3.31
CA ASP A 34 28.60 5.17 3.78
C ASP A 34 28.74 3.81 4.47
N GLU A 35 27.72 3.42 5.23
CA GLU A 35 27.67 2.17 6.01
C GLU A 35 26.35 1.43 5.73
N PRO A 36 26.36 0.08 5.63
CA PRO A 36 25.16 -0.73 5.43
C PRO A 36 24.08 -0.51 6.50
N GLU A 37 24.49 -0.29 7.76
CA GLU A 37 23.56 -0.10 8.88
C GLU A 37 22.68 1.16 8.71
N LYS A 38 23.21 2.20 8.05
CA LYS A 38 22.49 3.45 7.78
C LYS A 38 21.40 3.31 6.72
N LEU A 39 21.34 2.17 6.02
CA LEU A 39 20.28 1.86 5.06
C LEU A 39 19.05 1.28 5.76
N ILE A 40 19.27 0.49 6.81
CA ILE A 40 18.19 -0.21 7.50
C ILE A 40 17.21 0.83 8.07
N GLY A 41 15.92 0.62 7.80
CA GLY A 41 14.86 1.51 8.23
C GLY A 41 14.55 2.69 7.32
N ARG A 42 15.27 2.88 6.21
CA ARG A 42 14.87 3.88 5.20
C ARG A 42 13.58 3.45 4.51
N ASN A 43 12.66 4.40 4.36
CA ASN A 43 11.45 4.23 3.57
C ASN A 43 11.69 4.69 2.13
N ILE A 44 11.23 3.90 1.18
CA ILE A 44 11.34 4.13 -0.25
C ILE A 44 9.93 4.13 -0.82
N GLU A 45 9.63 5.14 -1.62
CA GLU A 45 8.39 5.23 -2.38
C GLU A 45 8.63 4.81 -3.83
N VAL A 46 7.81 3.91 -4.34
CA VAL A 46 7.91 3.38 -5.71
C VAL A 46 6.53 3.30 -6.29
N THR A 47 6.38 3.54 -7.58
CA THR A 47 5.08 3.31 -8.23
C THR A 47 4.92 1.84 -8.60
N LEU A 48 3.71 1.31 -8.45
CA LEU A 48 3.43 -0.07 -8.88
C LEU A 48 3.66 -0.22 -10.40
N GLY A 49 3.38 0.81 -11.18
CA GLY A 49 3.58 0.81 -12.62
C GLY A 49 5.03 0.55 -13.03
N GLU A 50 6.00 1.04 -12.26
CA GLU A 50 7.43 0.75 -12.48
C GLU A 50 7.78 -0.70 -12.12
N LEU A 51 7.18 -1.27 -11.07
CA LEU A 51 7.43 -2.66 -10.67
C LEU A 51 6.82 -3.68 -11.65
N THR A 52 5.63 -3.41 -12.17
CA THR A 52 4.90 -4.33 -13.04
C THR A 52 5.02 -3.99 -14.53
N ASN A 53 5.74 -2.92 -14.89
CA ASN A 53 5.77 -2.34 -16.24
C ASN A 53 4.38 -2.06 -16.83
N ASP A 54 3.43 -1.69 -15.97
CA ASP A 54 2.04 -1.40 -16.37
C ASP A 54 1.72 0.09 -16.10
N LEU A 55 1.64 0.87 -17.17
CA LEU A 55 1.37 2.31 -17.08
C LEU A 55 0.00 2.63 -16.47
N SER A 56 -0.97 1.70 -16.53
CA SER A 56 -2.31 1.94 -15.98
C SER A 56 -2.31 2.07 -14.45
N LYS A 57 -1.30 1.53 -13.78
CA LYS A 57 -1.18 1.49 -12.32
C LYS A 57 -0.16 2.47 -11.74
N GLN A 58 0.25 3.48 -12.51
CA GLN A 58 1.13 4.56 -12.03
C GLN A 58 0.51 5.39 -10.89
N ASN A 59 -0.82 5.37 -10.76
CA ASN A 59 -1.56 6.02 -9.70
C ASN A 59 -1.41 5.36 -8.31
N THR A 60 -0.73 4.21 -8.22
CA THR A 60 -0.53 3.47 -6.96
C THR A 60 0.93 3.57 -6.54
N LYS A 61 1.17 4.19 -5.38
CA LYS A 61 2.48 4.25 -4.73
C LYS A 61 2.57 3.17 -3.66
N LEU A 62 3.68 2.47 -3.62
CA LEU A 62 4.05 1.53 -2.58
C LEU A 62 5.09 2.19 -1.67
N ILE A 63 4.93 1.96 -0.37
CA ILE A 63 5.88 2.39 0.65
C ILE A 63 6.58 1.12 1.14
N LEU A 64 7.87 1.04 0.85
CA LEU A 64 8.73 -0.08 1.19
C LEU A 64 9.77 0.38 2.21
N LYS A 65 10.16 -0.48 3.14
CA LYS A 65 11.19 -0.20 4.14
C LYS A 65 12.35 -1.16 3.98
N ILE A 66 13.58 -0.67 4.01
CA ILE A 66 14.77 -1.54 3.99
C ILE A 66 14.84 -2.29 5.32
N ASP A 67 14.86 -3.62 5.24
CA ASP A 67 14.90 -4.51 6.40
C ASP A 67 16.30 -5.10 6.62
N ARG A 68 16.91 -5.60 5.54
CA ARG A 68 18.22 -6.25 5.59
C ARG A 68 19.09 -5.88 4.39
N VAL A 69 20.39 -5.86 4.59
CA VAL A 69 21.39 -5.63 3.54
C VAL A 69 22.25 -6.89 3.42
N GLY A 70 22.34 -7.44 2.20
CA GLY A 70 23.18 -8.58 1.86
C GLY A 70 24.16 -8.19 0.76
N GLY A 71 25.44 -8.02 1.12
CA GLY A 71 26.46 -7.51 0.20
C GLY A 71 26.06 -6.13 -0.32
N ASP A 72 25.95 -6.01 -1.64
CA ASP A 72 25.57 -4.77 -2.33
C ASP A 72 24.05 -4.65 -2.57
N SER A 73 23.25 -5.58 -2.05
CA SER A 73 21.79 -5.59 -2.22
C SER A 73 21.06 -5.32 -0.90
N ALA A 74 20.14 -4.37 -0.92
CA ALA A 74 19.26 -4.05 0.19
C ALA A 74 17.86 -4.60 -0.10
N TYR A 75 17.41 -5.52 0.76
CA TYR A 75 16.09 -6.14 0.66
C TYR A 75 15.07 -5.32 1.43
N THR A 76 13.93 -5.11 0.80
CA THR A 76 12.85 -4.31 1.36
C THR A 76 11.68 -5.15 1.83
N LYS A 77 10.92 -4.60 2.78
CA LYS A 77 9.66 -5.11 3.30
C LYS A 77 8.54 -4.14 2.95
N TYR A 78 7.35 -4.66 2.69
CA TYR A 78 6.17 -3.85 2.48
C TYR A 78 5.74 -3.15 3.79
N MET A 79 5.49 -1.85 3.75
CA MET A 79 4.92 -1.09 4.88
C MET A 79 3.49 -0.60 4.61
N GLY A 80 3.16 -0.34 3.35
CA GLY A 80 1.85 0.17 2.97
C GLY A 80 1.77 0.59 1.51
N HIS A 81 0.57 0.98 1.08
CA HIS A 81 0.36 1.61 -0.22
C HIS A 81 -0.47 2.88 -0.07
N GLN A 82 -0.36 3.75 -1.06
CA GLN A 82 -1.13 4.98 -1.14
C GLN A 82 -1.45 5.31 -2.60
N LEU A 83 -2.70 5.67 -2.88
CA LEU A 83 -3.06 6.24 -4.17
C LEU A 83 -2.57 7.68 -4.31
N THR A 84 -2.19 8.08 -5.53
CA THR A 84 -1.76 9.44 -5.81
C THR A 84 -2.88 10.45 -5.58
N GLN A 85 -2.50 11.65 -5.12
CA GLN A 85 -3.47 12.64 -4.69
C GLN A 85 -4.25 13.26 -5.85
N ASP A 86 -3.60 13.44 -7.00
CA ASP A 86 -4.21 13.86 -8.27
C ASP A 86 -5.29 12.87 -8.70
N TYR A 87 -4.99 11.57 -8.64
CA TYR A 87 -5.95 10.53 -8.97
C TYR A 87 -7.16 10.56 -8.02
N LEU A 88 -6.94 10.60 -6.71
CA LEU A 88 -8.02 10.69 -5.73
C LEU A 88 -8.89 11.94 -5.92
N ARG A 89 -8.27 13.10 -6.19
CA ARG A 89 -9.00 14.35 -6.45
C ARG A 89 -9.83 14.27 -7.73
N SER A 90 -9.34 13.57 -8.77
CA SER A 90 -10.09 13.35 -10.01
C SER A 90 -11.37 12.53 -9.81
N LEU A 91 -11.38 11.67 -8.79
CA LEU A 91 -12.54 10.83 -8.45
C LEU A 91 -13.60 11.57 -7.64
N VAL A 92 -13.29 12.70 -7.03
CA VAL A 92 -14.28 13.50 -6.28
C VAL A 92 -15.01 14.43 -7.27
N LYS A 93 -16.34 14.36 -7.34
CA LYS A 93 -17.15 15.24 -8.17
C LYS A 93 -18.21 15.99 -7.36
N ARG A 94 -18.62 17.16 -7.84
CA ARG A 94 -19.74 17.91 -7.28
C ARG A 94 -21.04 17.09 -7.37
N GLU A 95 -21.97 17.35 -6.45
CA GLU A 95 -23.28 16.68 -6.36
C GLU A 95 -23.25 15.15 -6.18
N THR A 96 -22.08 14.61 -5.81
CA THR A 96 -21.90 13.20 -5.46
C THR A 96 -21.46 13.06 -4.01
N SER A 97 -21.53 11.84 -3.47
CA SER A 97 -21.06 11.52 -2.13
C SER A 97 -19.79 10.68 -2.20
N SER A 98 -18.78 11.06 -1.41
CA SER A 98 -17.64 10.21 -1.09
C SER A 98 -17.90 9.54 0.25
N VAL A 99 -17.89 8.21 0.26
CA VAL A 99 -18.04 7.41 1.48
C VAL A 99 -16.70 6.79 1.82
N GLU A 100 -16.08 7.28 2.88
CA GLU A 100 -14.81 6.79 3.38
C GLU A 100 -15.01 6.03 4.70
N THR A 101 -14.14 5.07 4.97
CA THR A 101 -14.06 4.37 6.25
C THR A 101 -12.61 4.05 6.58
N ASN A 102 -12.34 3.81 7.86
CA ASN A 102 -11.04 3.41 8.38
C ASN A 102 -11.23 2.16 9.21
N VAL A 103 -10.63 1.05 8.81
CA VAL A 103 -10.79 -0.25 9.46
C VAL A 103 -9.40 -0.80 9.76
N SER A 104 -9.19 -1.27 10.99
CA SER A 104 -8.02 -2.08 11.33
C SER A 104 -8.43 -3.55 11.31
N VAL A 105 -7.74 -4.35 10.50
CA VAL A 105 -8.02 -5.77 10.32
C VAL A 105 -6.79 -6.60 10.67
N LYS A 106 -7.03 -7.79 11.22
CA LYS A 106 -5.98 -8.76 11.51
C LYS A 106 -5.99 -9.85 10.44
N THR A 107 -4.85 -10.10 9.81
CA THR A 107 -4.69 -11.20 8.84
C THR A 107 -4.48 -12.54 9.52
N ARG A 108 -4.55 -13.63 8.76
CA ARG A 108 -4.31 -14.99 9.26
C ARG A 108 -2.94 -15.14 9.92
N ASP A 109 -1.90 -14.54 9.33
CA ASP A 109 -0.52 -14.55 9.83
C ASP A 109 -0.30 -13.67 11.06
N GLY A 110 -1.34 -12.99 11.55
CA GLY A 110 -1.27 -12.17 12.75
C GLY A 110 -0.80 -10.72 12.53
N TYR A 111 -0.65 -10.27 11.27
CA TYR A 111 -0.40 -8.86 10.98
C TYR A 111 -1.65 -8.02 11.22
N THR A 112 -1.46 -6.83 11.78
CA THR A 112 -2.52 -5.83 11.89
C THR A 112 -2.34 -4.78 10.82
N ILE A 113 -3.33 -4.64 9.93
CA ILE A 113 -3.29 -3.75 8.77
C ILE A 113 -4.47 -2.77 8.87
N ARG A 114 -4.17 -1.48 8.78
CA ARG A 114 -5.17 -0.43 8.62
C ARG A 114 -5.48 -0.25 7.15
N VAL A 115 -6.75 -0.38 6.78
CA VAL A 115 -7.27 -0.24 5.42
C VAL A 115 -8.22 0.95 5.36
N LYS A 116 -8.00 1.85 4.41
CA LYS A 116 -8.84 3.04 4.17
C LYS A 116 -9.55 2.92 2.82
N PRO A 117 -10.70 2.23 2.73
CA PRO A 117 -11.51 2.19 1.52
C PRO A 117 -12.21 3.53 1.24
N SER A 118 -12.45 3.81 -0.03
CA SER A 118 -13.20 4.98 -0.50
C SER A 118 -14.15 4.59 -1.62
N CYS A 119 -15.43 4.89 -1.42
CA CYS A 119 -16.50 4.66 -2.41
C CYS A 119 -17.02 5.98 -2.96
N PHE A 120 -17.17 6.06 -4.28
CA PHE A 120 -17.69 7.22 -4.98
C PHE A 120 -19.05 6.90 -5.60
N THR A 121 -20.09 7.61 -5.16
CA THR A 121 -21.47 7.39 -5.62
C THR A 121 -21.77 8.14 -6.92
N ILE A 122 -22.79 7.71 -7.67
CA ILE A 122 -23.23 8.42 -8.90
C ILE A 122 -23.97 9.72 -8.56
N LYS A 123 -24.79 9.71 -7.51
CA LYS A 123 -25.56 10.86 -7.00
C LYS A 123 -25.39 10.96 -5.49
N ARG A 124 -25.73 12.11 -4.91
CA ARG A 124 -25.73 12.32 -3.45
C ARG A 124 -26.56 11.25 -2.72
N ALA A 125 -25.89 10.46 -1.88
CA ALA A 125 -26.52 9.42 -1.07
C ALA A 125 -27.12 10.01 0.21
N ARG A 126 -28.21 9.42 0.69
CA ARG A 126 -28.80 9.78 1.99
C ARG A 126 -27.96 9.22 3.14
N GLU A 127 -28.08 9.80 4.33
CA GLU A 127 -27.29 9.38 5.50
C GLU A 127 -27.43 7.88 5.82
N ASN A 128 -28.64 7.33 5.77
CA ASN A 128 -28.89 5.91 6.02
C ASN A 128 -28.19 5.01 4.99
N GLN A 129 -28.15 5.42 3.73
CA GLN A 129 -27.45 4.70 2.67
C GLN A 129 -25.93 4.76 2.89
N VAL A 130 -25.41 5.93 3.29
CA VAL A 130 -23.98 6.09 3.63
C VAL A 130 -23.60 5.15 4.78
N LYS A 131 -24.42 5.07 5.84
CA LYS A 131 -24.19 4.13 6.96
C LYS A 131 -24.19 2.68 6.51
N ALA A 132 -25.16 2.27 5.69
CA ALA A 132 -25.23 0.92 5.15
C ALA A 132 -24.02 0.56 4.29
N ILE A 133 -23.57 1.47 3.41
CA ILE A 133 -22.37 1.30 2.58
C ILE A 133 -21.14 1.09 3.47
N ARG A 134 -20.96 1.90 4.53
CA ARG A 134 -19.84 1.75 5.47
C ARG A 134 -19.82 0.39 6.15
N GLN A 135 -20.99 -0.09 6.58
CA GLN A 135 -21.09 -1.39 7.25
C GLN A 135 -20.72 -2.54 6.32
N ILE A 136 -21.19 -2.51 5.06
CA ILE A 136 -20.83 -3.53 4.07
C ILE A 136 -19.33 -3.50 3.77
N MET A 137 -18.74 -2.32 3.57
CA MET A 137 -17.29 -2.20 3.34
C MET A 137 -16.49 -2.87 4.46
N ASN A 138 -16.85 -2.60 5.71
CA ASN A 138 -16.16 -3.16 6.87
C ASN A 138 -16.29 -4.68 6.90
N ASN A 139 -17.50 -5.21 6.71
CA ASN A 139 -17.75 -6.65 6.72
C ASN A 139 -16.96 -7.39 5.63
N VAL A 140 -16.89 -6.83 4.42
CA VAL A 140 -16.14 -7.44 3.29
C VAL A 140 -14.64 -7.43 3.58
N ILE A 141 -14.09 -6.32 4.08
CA ILE A 141 -12.66 -6.22 4.39
C ILE A 141 -12.30 -7.15 5.55
N GLU A 142 -13.10 -7.19 6.61
CA GLU A 142 -12.88 -8.10 7.74
C GLU A 142 -12.99 -9.58 7.35
N GLY A 143 -13.95 -9.93 6.49
CA GLY A 143 -14.10 -11.30 5.98
C GLY A 143 -12.86 -11.75 5.20
N ARG A 144 -12.44 -10.95 4.22
CA ARG A 144 -11.27 -11.24 3.38
C ARG A 144 -9.96 -11.29 4.16
N ALA A 145 -9.80 -10.39 5.14
CA ALA A 145 -8.58 -10.35 5.96
C ALA A 145 -8.41 -11.61 6.81
N LYS A 146 -9.50 -12.20 7.33
CA LYS A 146 -9.44 -13.42 8.15
C LYS A 146 -9.06 -14.67 7.35
N GLU A 147 -9.39 -14.71 6.07
CA GLU A 147 -9.17 -15.87 5.21
C GLU A 147 -7.76 -15.90 4.60
N MET A 148 -7.15 -14.73 4.41
CA MET A 148 -5.93 -14.56 3.63
C MET A 148 -4.70 -14.21 4.47
N ASP A 149 -3.55 -14.59 3.92
CA ASP A 149 -2.23 -14.17 4.39
C ASP A 149 -1.97 -12.71 4.04
N MET A 150 -1.00 -12.09 4.72
CA MET A 150 -0.66 -10.67 4.47
C MET A 150 -0.28 -10.43 3.01
N GLU A 151 0.53 -11.31 2.42
CA GLU A 151 1.01 -11.16 1.05
C GLU A 151 -0.14 -11.23 0.04
N GLN A 152 -1.02 -12.22 0.21
CA GLN A 152 -2.19 -12.42 -0.64
C GLN A 152 -3.18 -11.25 -0.51
N PHE A 153 -3.42 -10.79 0.73
CA PHE A 153 -4.32 -9.67 1.00
C PHE A 153 -3.84 -8.39 0.31
N VAL A 154 -2.54 -8.07 0.43
CA VAL A 154 -1.94 -6.90 -0.23
C VAL A 154 -1.99 -7.04 -1.75
N GLN A 155 -1.75 -8.24 -2.30
CA GLN A 155 -1.86 -8.47 -3.73
C GLN A 155 -3.28 -8.22 -4.24
N ASP A 156 -4.30 -8.67 -3.51
CA ASP A 156 -5.71 -8.46 -3.85
C ASP A 156 -6.14 -6.98 -3.73
N VAL A 157 -5.58 -6.25 -2.77
CA VAL A 157 -5.73 -4.78 -2.64
C VAL A 157 -5.14 -4.08 -3.87
N VAL A 158 -3.88 -4.37 -4.19
CA VAL A 158 -3.11 -3.73 -5.26
C VAL A 158 -3.64 -4.08 -6.65
N THR A 159 -4.18 -5.29 -6.82
CA THR A 159 -4.82 -5.72 -8.08
C THR A 159 -6.23 -5.15 -8.24
N GLY A 160 -6.85 -4.65 -7.17
CA GLY A 160 -8.21 -4.09 -7.18
C GLY A 160 -9.31 -5.14 -7.05
N LYS A 161 -8.99 -6.41 -6.75
CA LYS A 161 -9.98 -7.46 -6.51
C LYS A 161 -10.82 -7.17 -5.27
N LEU A 162 -10.19 -6.65 -4.21
CA LEU A 162 -10.90 -6.25 -3.01
C LEU A 162 -11.88 -5.10 -3.30
N SER A 163 -11.47 -4.10 -4.08
CA SER A 163 -12.34 -3.02 -4.56
C SER A 163 -13.52 -3.54 -5.39
N ALA A 164 -13.29 -4.53 -6.25
CA ALA A 164 -14.34 -5.15 -7.05
C ALA A 164 -15.36 -5.94 -6.21
N SER A 165 -14.89 -6.66 -5.18
CA SER A 165 -15.77 -7.38 -4.24
C SER A 165 -16.67 -6.40 -3.49
N ILE A 166 -16.11 -5.31 -2.97
CA ILE A 166 -16.88 -4.25 -2.29
C ILE A 166 -17.89 -3.61 -3.25
N TYR A 167 -17.50 -3.36 -4.50
CA TYR A 167 -18.40 -2.81 -5.51
C TYR A 167 -19.62 -3.73 -5.74
N HIS A 168 -19.40 -5.04 -5.84
CA HIS A 168 -20.46 -6.01 -6.08
C HIS A 168 -21.48 -6.03 -4.93
N ASP A 169 -21.00 -6.05 -3.68
CA ASP A 169 -21.86 -6.17 -2.50
C ASP A 169 -22.60 -4.86 -2.18
N VAL A 170 -22.05 -3.70 -2.55
CA VAL A 170 -22.69 -2.40 -2.33
C VAL A 170 -23.67 -2.03 -3.45
N LYS A 171 -23.46 -2.51 -4.68
CA LYS A 171 -24.30 -2.20 -5.85
C LYS A 171 -25.82 -2.39 -5.64
N PRO A 172 -26.30 -3.42 -4.92
CA PRO A 172 -27.73 -3.60 -4.62
C PRO A 172 -28.33 -2.47 -3.76
N ILE A 173 -27.53 -1.85 -2.88
CA ILE A 173 -27.99 -0.77 -2.00
C ILE A 173 -28.02 0.56 -2.73
N TYR A 174 -26.95 0.87 -3.46
CA TYR A 174 -26.82 2.14 -4.14
C TYR A 174 -25.90 2.05 -5.35
N PRO A 175 -26.24 2.71 -6.47
CA PRO A 175 -25.37 2.73 -7.63
C PRO A 175 -24.07 3.51 -7.35
N LEU A 176 -22.95 2.79 -7.43
CA LEU A 176 -21.60 3.33 -7.30
C LEU A 176 -20.97 3.60 -8.66
N ARG A 177 -20.12 4.63 -8.72
CA ARG A 177 -19.26 4.89 -9.89
C ARG A 177 -17.95 4.12 -9.77
N ARG A 178 -17.30 4.20 -8.61
CA ARG A 178 -15.98 3.59 -8.39
C ARG A 178 -15.76 3.29 -6.92
N VAL A 179 -15.03 2.22 -6.65
CA VAL A 179 -14.51 1.86 -5.32
C VAL A 179 -13.01 1.72 -5.47
N GLU A 180 -12.29 2.32 -4.54
CA GLU A 180 -10.83 2.23 -4.49
C GLU A 180 -10.38 2.11 -3.04
N ILE A 181 -9.23 1.47 -2.84
CA ILE A 181 -8.57 1.47 -1.55
C ILE A 181 -7.55 2.59 -1.58
N ARG A 182 -7.78 3.60 -0.75
CA ARG A 182 -6.98 4.83 -0.78
C ARG A 182 -5.59 4.63 -0.20
N LYS A 183 -5.52 3.88 0.89
CA LYS A 183 -4.29 3.68 1.65
C LYS A 183 -4.37 2.39 2.46
N THR A 184 -3.26 1.68 2.56
CA THR A 184 -3.03 0.71 3.64
C THR A 184 -1.78 1.04 4.42
N GLU A 185 -1.79 0.72 5.70
CA GLU A 185 -0.67 0.91 6.62
C GLU A 185 -0.56 -0.35 7.48
N ILE A 186 0.63 -0.92 7.62
CA ILE A 186 0.88 -1.96 8.62
C ILE A 186 1.04 -1.28 9.99
N GLU A 187 0.18 -1.65 10.94
CA GLU A 187 0.20 -1.10 12.31
C GLU A 187 1.07 -1.94 13.24
N ALA A 188 0.96 -3.26 13.14
CA ALA A 188 1.69 -4.19 13.96
C ALA A 188 2.11 -5.41 13.15
N GLU A 189 3.38 -5.76 13.29
CA GLU A 189 3.91 -7.03 12.81
C GLU A 189 3.67 -8.09 13.88
N PRO A 190 3.43 -9.36 13.51
CA PRO A 190 3.34 -10.43 14.49
C PRO A 190 4.67 -10.52 15.23
N ILE A 191 4.62 -10.49 16.55
CA ILE A 191 5.77 -10.78 17.39
C ILE A 191 6.05 -12.27 17.19
N ALA A 192 7.11 -12.60 16.45
CA ALA A 192 7.59 -13.96 16.38
C ALA A 192 7.86 -14.43 17.82
N SER A 193 7.08 -15.42 18.27
CA SER A 193 7.31 -16.11 19.54
C SER A 193 8.38 -17.17 19.37
#